data_AF-A0A1D6P620-F1
#
_entry.id   AF-A0A1D6P620-F1
#
_cell.length_a   1.000
_cell.length_b   1.000
_cell.length_c   1.000
_cell.angle_alpha   90.00
_cell.angle_beta   90.00
_cell.angle_gamma   90.00
#
_symmetry.space_group_name_H-M   'P 1'
#
loop_
_entity.id
_entity.type
_entity.pdbx_description
1 polymer ?
#
loop_
_entity_poly.entity_id
_entity_poly.type
_entity_poly.pdbx_seq_one_letter_code
_entity_poly.pdbx_strand_id
1 'polypeptide(L)'
;MSGNDEVSDSTIEGKMDNSSGKQSTDGDSEVIINLQSGLTSLQNLLTSNPGLAAVFASKERLIPLFECLALHVPSESTSPQICLSVLSLLTKHASCLEAMVAERMSLILLFQILHCNPPCRDGALAVLYSLASTPELAWAAAKHGGVVYILELMLPLQEEIPVQQRAVAASLLGKLVGQPMHGPRVAITLARFLPDGLVSAIKDGPGEAVVSSLELTTETPELVWTPAMAASLSAQLATMASDLYQEQMKGRVVDWDVPEQASGQHVMKDEPQVGGIYVRLFLKDPKFPLRNPKRFLEGLLDQYVSSVAATHHEAIATDPELPLLLSAALVSLLRVHPVLADHVGYLGYVPKLVAAMAYEGQRETMASGQASSGSQAEPGEHDNSSHSEATVQTPQERVRLSCLRVLHQLASSTTCAEAMASTSAGTPQVIPLLMKAIGWQGGSILALETLKRVVGAGNRARDALVAQGLKVGLVEVLLGILDWRAGGRQGLRNKMKWNESEASIGRVLAVEVLHAFATEGAHCARVREVLNSSDVWSAYKDQKHDLFLPSSAQSSAAGVAGLIESSSRFTYALAAPPSSSLSPPSA
;
A
#
# COMPACT_ATOMS: atom_id res chain seq x y z
N MET A 1 -61.83 25.74 -42.48
CA MET A 1 -61.10 26.54 -41.47
C MET A 1 -61.59 26.10 -40.10
N SER A 2 -60.65 26.05 -39.15
CA SER A 2 -60.74 25.75 -37.70
C SER A 2 -62.10 26.03 -37.03
N GLY A 3 -62.51 25.37 -35.95
CA GLY A 3 -61.84 24.46 -35.01
C GLY A 3 -62.65 24.41 -33.72
N ASN A 4 -62.18 23.57 -32.78
CA ASN A 4 -62.38 23.60 -31.32
C ASN A 4 -63.58 22.92 -30.62
N ASP A 5 -63.18 22.31 -29.49
CA ASP A 5 -63.87 21.99 -28.23
C ASP A 5 -64.78 20.75 -28.21
N GLU A 6 -64.84 19.90 -27.18
CA GLU A 6 -63.99 19.54 -26.03
C GLU A 6 -64.70 18.31 -25.38
N VAL A 7 -63.94 17.43 -24.75
CA VAL A 7 -64.28 16.69 -23.51
C VAL A 7 -65.25 15.48 -23.53
N SER A 8 -64.68 14.40 -22.93
CA SER A 8 -65.27 13.27 -22.19
C SER A 8 -66.14 12.25 -22.92
N ASP A 9 -65.63 11.02 -23.00
CA ASP A 9 -66.48 9.83 -22.96
C ASP A 9 -65.95 8.85 -21.92
N SER A 10 -66.85 8.44 -21.04
CA SER A 10 -66.61 7.45 -20.00
C SER A 10 -67.72 6.41 -20.05
N THR A 11 -67.30 5.17 -20.33
CA THR A 11 -67.84 3.90 -19.79
C THR A 11 -69.26 3.50 -20.19
N ILE A 12 -69.41 2.31 -20.82
CA ILE A 12 -70.06 1.11 -20.24
C ILE A 12 -70.21 -0.02 -21.29
N GLU A 13 -69.66 -1.17 -20.89
CA GLU A 13 -70.06 -2.57 -21.11
C GLU A 13 -70.39 -3.13 -22.52
N GLY A 14 -69.65 -4.19 -22.86
CA GLY A 14 -69.97 -5.14 -23.93
C GLY A 14 -69.27 -6.48 -23.67
N LYS A 15 -69.96 -7.33 -22.90
CA LYS A 15 -69.72 -8.75 -22.59
C LYS A 15 -69.32 -9.57 -23.83
N MET A 16 -68.26 -10.38 -23.78
CA MET A 16 -68.12 -11.56 -24.64
C MET A 16 -67.31 -12.69 -24.00
N ASP A 17 -67.85 -13.88 -24.24
CA ASP A 17 -67.67 -15.13 -23.52
C ASP A 17 -66.29 -15.79 -23.56
N ASN A 18 -66.09 -16.49 -22.45
CA ASN A 18 -65.14 -17.55 -22.17
C ASN A 18 -65.20 -18.69 -23.23
N SER A 19 -64.14 -18.93 -24.00
CA SER A 19 -63.73 -20.30 -24.41
C SER A 19 -62.40 -20.32 -25.19
N SER A 20 -61.65 -21.39 -24.99
CA SER A 20 -60.43 -21.86 -25.69
C SER A 20 -59.08 -21.34 -25.17
N GLY A 21 -58.27 -22.30 -24.66
CA GLY A 21 -56.91 -22.05 -24.18
C GLY A 21 -56.39 -22.97 -23.07
N LYS A 22 -57.13 -24.01 -22.65
CA LYS A 22 -56.59 -25.11 -21.81
C LYS A 22 -56.35 -26.34 -22.68
N GLN A 23 -55.18 -26.47 -23.31
CA GLN A 23 -54.78 -27.73 -23.97
C GLN A 23 -53.28 -27.89 -24.33
N SER A 24 -52.35 -27.12 -23.75
CA SER A 24 -50.93 -27.14 -24.17
C SER A 24 -49.90 -27.51 -23.08
N THR A 25 -50.28 -28.16 -21.98
CA THR A 25 -49.33 -28.45 -20.87
C THR A 25 -48.90 -29.92 -20.78
N ASP A 26 -49.65 -30.85 -21.37
CA ASP A 26 -49.41 -32.30 -21.22
C ASP A 26 -48.31 -32.82 -22.18
N GLY A 27 -48.32 -32.35 -23.43
CA GLY A 27 -47.32 -32.72 -24.44
C GLY A 27 -45.92 -32.17 -24.17
N ASP A 28 -45.82 -30.94 -23.64
CA ASP A 28 -44.52 -30.34 -23.30
C ASP A 28 -43.84 -31.08 -22.14
N SER A 29 -44.64 -31.60 -21.19
CA SER A 29 -44.16 -32.43 -20.09
C SER A 29 -43.60 -33.77 -20.60
N GLU A 30 -44.28 -34.42 -21.54
CA GLU A 30 -43.83 -35.68 -22.16
C GLU A 30 -42.51 -35.50 -22.94
N VAL A 31 -42.36 -34.39 -23.67
CA VAL A 31 -41.11 -34.07 -24.38
C VAL A 31 -39.95 -33.86 -23.42
N ILE A 32 -40.16 -33.18 -22.28
CA ILE A 32 -39.12 -32.98 -21.25
C ILE A 32 -38.70 -34.33 -20.64
N ILE A 33 -39.66 -35.23 -20.36
CA ILE A 33 -39.38 -36.58 -19.82
C ILE A 33 -38.57 -37.41 -20.82
N ASN A 34 -38.93 -37.34 -22.11
CA ASN A 34 -38.20 -38.03 -23.18
C ASN A 34 -36.77 -37.49 -23.33
N LEU A 35 -36.60 -36.16 -23.28
CA LEU A 35 -35.29 -35.52 -23.30
C LEU A 35 -34.43 -35.96 -22.10
N GLN A 36 -34.99 -35.96 -20.90
CA GLN A 36 -34.30 -36.40 -19.69
C GLN A 36 -33.87 -37.87 -19.79
N SER A 37 -34.75 -38.74 -20.30
CA SER A 37 -34.46 -40.17 -20.52
C SER A 37 -33.35 -40.36 -21.56
N GLY A 38 -33.37 -39.56 -22.64
CA GLY A 38 -32.32 -39.54 -23.66
C GLY A 38 -30.96 -39.09 -23.11
N LEU A 39 -30.93 -37.98 -22.36
CA LEU A 39 -29.70 -37.47 -21.74
C LEU A 39 -29.12 -38.44 -20.70
N THR A 40 -29.97 -39.08 -19.90
CA THR A 40 -29.55 -40.11 -18.93
C THR A 40 -28.94 -41.32 -19.64
N SER A 41 -29.55 -41.75 -20.74
CA SER A 41 -29.04 -42.86 -21.56
C SER A 41 -27.68 -42.49 -22.17
N LEU A 42 -27.53 -41.26 -22.67
CA LEU A 42 -26.26 -40.74 -23.20
C LEU A 42 -25.17 -40.69 -22.13
N GLN A 43 -25.49 -40.22 -20.93
CA GLN A 43 -24.57 -40.18 -19.79
C GLN A 43 -24.06 -41.59 -19.44
N ASN A 44 -24.96 -42.57 -19.33
CA ASN A 44 -24.62 -43.96 -19.04
C ASN A 44 -23.73 -44.58 -20.13
N LEU A 45 -24.04 -44.28 -21.39
CA LEU A 45 -23.29 -44.78 -22.54
C LEU A 45 -21.87 -44.19 -22.61
N LEU A 46 -21.70 -42.89 -22.38
CA LEU A 46 -20.38 -42.25 -22.32
C LEU A 46 -19.57 -42.69 -21.10
N THR A 47 -20.24 -42.94 -19.97
CA THR A 47 -19.59 -43.47 -18.76
C THR A 47 -19.06 -44.89 -19.00
N SER A 48 -19.84 -45.73 -19.69
CA SER A 48 -19.47 -47.12 -19.98
C SER A 48 -18.45 -47.24 -21.10
N ASN A 49 -18.55 -46.39 -22.13
CA ASN A 49 -17.71 -46.41 -23.32
C ASN A 49 -17.17 -45.01 -23.65
N PRO A 50 -16.09 -44.55 -22.99
CA PRO A 50 -15.56 -43.20 -23.19
C PRO A 50 -15.17 -42.89 -24.65
N GLY A 51 -14.72 -43.90 -25.41
CA GLY A 51 -14.33 -43.72 -26.82
C GLY A 51 -15.43 -43.16 -27.73
N LEU A 52 -16.71 -43.28 -27.34
CA LEU A 52 -17.84 -42.73 -28.09
C LEU A 52 -17.93 -41.20 -28.01
N ALA A 53 -17.23 -40.57 -27.08
CA ALA A 53 -17.15 -39.11 -27.00
C ALA A 53 -16.60 -38.49 -28.29
N ALA A 54 -15.76 -39.19 -29.06
CA ALA A 54 -15.21 -38.71 -30.32
C ALA A 54 -16.28 -38.30 -31.35
N VAL A 55 -17.51 -38.80 -31.24
CA VAL A 55 -18.65 -38.40 -32.07
C VAL A 55 -19.01 -36.91 -31.88
N PHE A 56 -18.74 -36.37 -30.70
CA PHE A 56 -18.97 -34.97 -30.34
C PHE A 56 -17.75 -34.07 -30.60
N ALA A 57 -16.79 -34.53 -31.43
CA ALA A 57 -15.62 -33.73 -31.80
C ALA A 57 -15.97 -32.55 -32.73
N SER A 58 -17.15 -32.53 -33.33
CA SER A 58 -17.59 -31.40 -34.16
C SER A 58 -18.51 -30.45 -33.38
N LYS A 59 -18.33 -29.16 -33.63
CA LYS A 59 -19.12 -28.07 -33.03
C LYS A 59 -20.63 -28.30 -33.17
N GLU A 60 -21.08 -28.70 -34.36
CA GLU A 60 -22.50 -28.91 -34.68
C GLU A 60 -23.19 -29.95 -33.78
N ARG A 61 -22.43 -30.92 -33.25
CA ARG A 61 -22.95 -31.95 -32.34
C ARG A 61 -23.03 -31.49 -30.89
N LEU A 62 -22.29 -30.45 -30.52
CA LEU A 62 -22.27 -29.87 -29.18
C LEU A 62 -23.35 -28.79 -28.98
N ILE A 63 -23.69 -28.05 -30.03
CA ILE A 63 -24.70 -26.97 -29.98
C ILE A 63 -26.01 -27.43 -29.32
N PRO A 64 -26.63 -28.58 -29.68
CA PRO A 64 -27.88 -29.01 -29.06
C PRO A 64 -27.77 -29.26 -27.55
N LEU A 65 -26.59 -29.67 -27.07
CA LEU A 65 -26.34 -29.86 -25.64
C LEU A 65 -26.30 -28.51 -24.92
N PHE A 66 -25.63 -27.51 -25.49
CA PHE A 66 -25.63 -26.16 -24.91
C PHE A 66 -27.02 -25.49 -25.00
N GLU A 67 -27.78 -25.73 -26.07
CA GLU A 67 -29.16 -25.26 -26.18
C GLU A 67 -30.04 -25.84 -25.07
N CYS A 68 -29.85 -27.12 -24.69
CA CYS A 68 -30.56 -27.73 -23.56
C CYS A 68 -30.33 -26.99 -22.23
N LEU A 69 -29.19 -26.31 -22.06
CA LEU A 69 -28.89 -25.51 -20.87
C LEU A 69 -29.59 -24.14 -20.89
N ALA A 70 -29.95 -23.64 -22.06
CA ALA A 70 -30.65 -22.37 -22.24
C ALA A 70 -32.19 -22.49 -22.22
N LEU A 71 -32.72 -23.72 -22.26
CA LEU A 71 -34.16 -23.96 -22.20
C LEU A 71 -34.76 -23.55 -20.85
N HIS A 72 -35.90 -22.85 -20.88
CA HIS A 72 -36.71 -22.59 -19.68
C HIS A 72 -37.47 -23.86 -19.28
N VAL A 73 -36.80 -24.75 -18.56
CA VAL A 73 -37.41 -25.99 -18.06
C VAL A 73 -37.96 -25.74 -16.65
N PRO A 74 -39.15 -26.27 -16.27
CA PRO A 74 -39.65 -26.19 -14.89
C PRO A 74 -38.62 -26.67 -13.86
N SER A 75 -38.62 -26.02 -12.69
CA SER A 75 -37.62 -26.19 -11.61
C SER A 75 -37.47 -27.61 -11.08
N GLU A 76 -38.40 -28.52 -11.38
CA GLU A 76 -38.37 -29.94 -10.98
C GLU A 76 -37.58 -30.84 -11.95
N SER A 77 -37.24 -30.35 -13.14
CA SER A 77 -36.50 -31.13 -14.13
C SER A 77 -35.00 -31.19 -13.82
N THR A 78 -34.42 -32.38 -13.91
CA THR A 78 -32.96 -32.59 -13.72
C THR A 78 -32.17 -32.57 -15.03
N SER A 79 -32.84 -32.23 -16.14
CA SER A 79 -32.30 -32.22 -17.50
C SER A 79 -31.01 -31.38 -17.66
N PRO A 80 -30.92 -30.11 -17.18
CA PRO A 80 -29.70 -29.34 -17.34
C PRO A 80 -28.52 -29.87 -16.50
N GLN A 81 -28.78 -30.44 -15.32
CA GLN A 81 -27.73 -31.08 -14.50
C GLN A 81 -27.17 -32.33 -15.19
N ILE A 82 -28.04 -33.17 -15.78
CA ILE A 82 -27.61 -34.34 -16.55
C ILE A 82 -26.83 -33.87 -17.79
N CYS A 83 -27.29 -32.82 -18.46
CA CYS A 83 -26.57 -32.25 -19.60
C CYS A 83 -25.15 -31.78 -19.22
N LEU A 84 -25.00 -31.04 -18.11
CA LEU A 84 -23.69 -30.63 -17.60
C LEU A 84 -22.81 -31.83 -17.21
N SER A 85 -23.39 -32.90 -16.68
CA SER A 85 -22.65 -34.13 -16.39
C SER A 85 -22.14 -34.80 -17.67
N VAL A 86 -22.92 -34.78 -18.75
CA VAL A 86 -22.51 -35.27 -20.08
C VAL A 86 -21.37 -34.39 -20.60
N LEU A 87 -21.51 -33.06 -20.56
CA LEU A 87 -20.46 -32.13 -20.98
C LEU A 87 -19.16 -32.36 -20.19
N SER A 88 -19.24 -32.60 -18.88
CA SER A 88 -18.10 -32.93 -18.02
C SER A 88 -17.43 -34.27 -18.37
N LEU A 89 -18.19 -35.25 -18.91
CA LEU A 89 -17.59 -36.47 -19.48
C LEU A 89 -16.89 -36.16 -20.81
N LEU A 90 -17.47 -35.31 -21.65
CA LEU A 90 -16.91 -34.93 -22.95
C LEU A 90 -15.61 -34.13 -22.83
N THR A 91 -15.45 -33.30 -21.79
CA THR A 91 -14.19 -32.54 -21.56
C THR A 91 -12.97 -33.44 -21.31
N LYS A 92 -13.17 -34.73 -20.99
CA LYS A 92 -12.07 -35.71 -20.88
C LYS A 92 -11.42 -36.06 -22.23
N HIS A 93 -12.08 -35.72 -23.34
CA HIS A 93 -11.60 -35.96 -24.69
C HIS A 93 -11.14 -34.65 -25.34
N ALA A 94 -9.85 -34.59 -25.73
CA ALA A 94 -9.21 -33.37 -26.22
C ALA A 94 -9.95 -32.72 -27.40
N SER A 95 -10.42 -33.50 -28.37
CA SER A 95 -11.16 -33.00 -29.54
C SER A 95 -12.50 -32.36 -29.19
N CYS A 96 -13.21 -32.91 -28.20
CA CYS A 96 -14.45 -32.34 -27.70
C CYS A 96 -14.19 -31.06 -26.92
N LEU A 97 -13.14 -31.06 -26.10
CA LEU A 97 -12.71 -29.88 -25.35
C LEU A 97 -12.38 -28.71 -26.30
N GLU A 98 -11.61 -28.95 -27.36
CA GLU A 98 -11.31 -27.93 -28.38
C GLU A 98 -12.59 -27.41 -29.07
N ALA A 99 -13.50 -28.32 -29.44
CA ALA A 99 -14.77 -27.95 -30.08
C ALA A 99 -15.70 -27.13 -29.15
N MET A 100 -15.74 -27.44 -27.85
CA MET A 100 -16.51 -26.69 -26.85
C MET A 100 -15.98 -25.26 -26.69
N VAL A 101 -14.65 -25.13 -26.68
CA VAL A 101 -13.96 -23.87 -26.41
C VAL A 101 -13.95 -22.94 -27.63
N ALA A 102 -14.00 -23.50 -28.84
CA ALA A 102 -14.13 -22.75 -30.09
C ALA A 102 -15.41 -21.90 -30.15
N GLU A 103 -16.46 -22.28 -29.39
CA GLU A 103 -17.71 -21.54 -29.34
C GLU A 103 -17.78 -20.61 -28.12
N ARG A 104 -17.52 -19.33 -28.37
CA ARG A 104 -17.56 -18.28 -27.35
C ARG A 104 -18.89 -18.21 -26.60
N MET A 105 -20.03 -18.35 -27.28
CA MET A 105 -21.36 -18.25 -26.65
C MET A 105 -21.58 -19.36 -25.63
N SER A 106 -21.06 -20.56 -25.90
CA SER A 106 -21.11 -21.70 -24.98
C SER A 106 -20.33 -21.42 -23.68
N LEU A 107 -19.18 -20.75 -23.78
CA LEU A 107 -18.41 -20.34 -22.61
C LEU A 107 -19.14 -19.27 -21.78
N ILE A 108 -19.75 -18.28 -22.45
CA ILE A 108 -20.54 -17.24 -21.79
C ILE A 108 -21.75 -17.86 -21.07
N LEU A 109 -22.44 -18.79 -21.72
CA LEU A 109 -23.58 -19.51 -21.13
C LEU A 109 -23.16 -20.27 -19.86
N LEU A 110 -22.01 -20.95 -19.86
CA LEU A 110 -21.49 -21.63 -18.66
C LEU A 110 -21.25 -20.65 -17.50
N PHE A 111 -20.77 -19.44 -17.77
CA PHE A 111 -20.62 -18.42 -16.73
C PHE A 111 -21.98 -17.89 -16.24
N GLN A 112 -22.95 -17.69 -17.15
CA GLN A 112 -24.29 -17.24 -16.80
C GLN A 112 -25.02 -18.22 -15.88
N ILE A 113 -24.86 -19.53 -16.13
CA ILE A 113 -25.45 -20.59 -15.28
C ILE A 113 -24.99 -20.45 -13.82
N LEU A 114 -23.77 -19.97 -13.57
CA LEU A 114 -23.28 -19.73 -12.20
C LEU A 114 -24.14 -18.69 -11.46
N HIS A 115 -24.62 -17.67 -12.17
CA HIS A 115 -25.45 -16.59 -11.63
C HIS A 115 -26.92 -17.00 -11.51
N CYS A 116 -27.53 -17.50 -12.60
CA CYS A 116 -28.98 -17.63 -12.70
C CYS A 116 -29.55 -19.00 -12.30
N ASN A 117 -28.73 -20.05 -12.14
CA ASN A 117 -29.23 -21.41 -11.93
C ASN A 117 -28.45 -22.16 -10.82
N PRO A 118 -28.80 -21.96 -9.53
CA PRO A 118 -28.13 -22.57 -8.39
C PRO A 118 -27.94 -24.10 -8.46
N PRO A 119 -28.94 -24.93 -8.83
CA PRO A 119 -28.76 -26.39 -8.84
C PRO A 119 -27.83 -26.89 -9.96
N CYS A 120 -27.47 -26.03 -10.92
CA CYS A 120 -26.55 -26.37 -12.02
C CYS A 120 -25.10 -25.90 -11.77
N ARG A 121 -24.84 -25.14 -10.71
CA ARG A 121 -23.53 -24.53 -10.42
C ARG A 121 -22.40 -25.57 -10.34
N ASP A 122 -22.61 -26.70 -9.67
CA ASP A 122 -21.56 -27.73 -9.52
C ASP A 122 -21.15 -28.34 -10.87
N GLY A 123 -22.14 -28.62 -11.73
CA GLY A 123 -21.89 -29.12 -13.08
C GLY A 123 -21.18 -28.09 -13.95
N ALA A 124 -21.61 -26.83 -13.89
CA ALA A 124 -21.00 -25.74 -14.65
C ALA A 124 -19.55 -25.49 -14.19
N LEU A 125 -19.28 -25.46 -12.88
CA LEU A 125 -17.94 -25.35 -12.32
C LEU A 125 -17.05 -26.52 -12.74
N ALA A 126 -17.54 -27.76 -12.75
CA ALA A 126 -16.77 -28.92 -13.18
C ALA A 126 -16.34 -28.82 -14.66
N VAL A 127 -17.26 -28.38 -15.53
CA VAL A 127 -16.95 -28.13 -16.95
C VAL A 127 -15.95 -26.98 -17.07
N LEU A 128 -16.23 -25.82 -16.47
CA LEU A 128 -15.34 -24.64 -16.51
C LEU A 128 -13.94 -24.95 -15.99
N TYR A 129 -13.81 -25.71 -14.89
CA TYR A 129 -12.53 -26.10 -14.32
C TYR A 129 -11.72 -27.00 -15.26
N SER A 130 -12.39 -27.90 -15.98
CA SER A 130 -11.78 -28.74 -17.01
C SER A 130 -11.28 -27.88 -18.18
N LEU A 131 -12.06 -26.89 -18.59
CA LEU A 131 -11.74 -25.96 -19.67
C LEU A 131 -10.70 -24.90 -19.28
N ALA A 132 -10.48 -24.63 -17.99
CA ALA A 132 -9.62 -23.53 -17.53
C ALA A 132 -8.15 -23.61 -17.93
N SER A 133 -7.70 -24.77 -18.45
CA SER A 133 -6.37 -24.92 -19.06
C SER A 133 -6.24 -24.31 -20.45
N THR A 134 -7.33 -23.82 -21.05
CA THR A 134 -7.32 -23.26 -22.40
C THR A 134 -7.22 -21.73 -22.40
N PRO A 135 -6.53 -21.13 -23.38
CA PRO A 135 -6.41 -19.69 -23.46
C PRO A 135 -7.75 -18.99 -23.72
N GLU A 136 -8.66 -19.61 -24.48
CA GLU A 136 -9.93 -19.00 -24.85
C GLU A 136 -10.87 -18.88 -23.64
N LEU A 137 -10.85 -19.81 -22.68
CA LEU A 137 -11.63 -19.66 -21.45
C LEU A 137 -11.09 -18.51 -20.59
N ALA A 138 -9.76 -18.40 -20.44
CA ALA A 138 -9.15 -17.27 -19.73
C ALA A 138 -9.45 -15.93 -20.42
N TRP A 139 -9.48 -15.92 -21.75
CA TRP A 139 -9.88 -14.76 -22.53
C TRP A 139 -11.36 -14.41 -22.30
N ALA A 140 -12.27 -15.40 -22.38
CA ALA A 140 -13.69 -15.20 -22.15
C ALA A 140 -13.97 -14.73 -20.71
N ALA A 141 -13.28 -15.30 -19.72
CA ALA A 141 -13.39 -14.86 -18.33
C ALA A 141 -12.99 -13.39 -18.16
N ALA A 142 -11.91 -12.96 -18.81
CA ALA A 142 -11.40 -11.60 -18.72
C ALA A 142 -12.23 -10.57 -19.53
N LYS A 143 -12.83 -10.96 -20.66
CA LYS A 143 -13.49 -10.05 -21.61
C LYS A 143 -15.01 -10.12 -21.65
N HIS A 144 -15.61 -11.18 -21.11
CA HIS A 144 -17.07 -11.34 -21.09
C HIS A 144 -17.62 -11.47 -19.67
N GLY A 145 -16.86 -10.93 -18.69
CA GLY A 145 -17.28 -10.81 -17.30
C GLY A 145 -17.37 -12.12 -16.52
N GLY A 146 -16.74 -13.21 -17.00
CA GLY A 146 -16.65 -14.45 -16.24
C GLY A 146 -15.99 -14.27 -14.87
N VAL A 147 -15.02 -13.35 -14.72
CA VAL A 147 -14.45 -13.01 -13.41
C VAL A 147 -15.51 -12.50 -12.43
N VAL A 148 -16.49 -11.71 -12.89
CA VAL A 148 -17.55 -11.15 -12.03
C VAL A 148 -18.44 -12.27 -11.49
N TYR A 149 -18.91 -13.16 -12.36
CA TYR A 149 -19.76 -14.28 -11.96
C TYR A 149 -19.04 -15.25 -11.00
N ILE A 150 -17.75 -15.52 -11.22
CA ILE A 150 -17.00 -16.38 -10.30
C ILE A 150 -16.77 -15.68 -8.95
N LEU A 151 -16.48 -14.38 -8.95
CA LEU A 151 -16.30 -13.60 -7.72
C LEU A 151 -17.60 -13.45 -6.92
N GLU A 152 -18.73 -13.23 -7.59
CA GLU A 152 -20.06 -13.20 -6.97
C GLU A 152 -20.35 -14.52 -6.24
N LEU A 153 -19.99 -15.65 -6.84
CA LEU A 153 -20.13 -16.96 -6.22
C LEU A 153 -19.21 -17.12 -4.99
N MET A 154 -18.01 -16.55 -5.02
CA MET A 154 -17.07 -16.60 -3.89
C MET A 154 -17.47 -15.67 -2.72
N LEU A 155 -18.07 -14.53 -3.04
CA LEU A 155 -18.50 -13.49 -2.10
C LEU A 155 -20.02 -13.23 -2.24
N PRO A 156 -20.86 -14.18 -1.81
CA PRO A 156 -22.31 -14.03 -1.94
C PRO A 156 -22.85 -12.92 -1.03
N LEU A 157 -23.83 -12.14 -1.53
CA LEU A 157 -24.48 -11.07 -0.76
C LEU A 157 -25.59 -11.57 0.17
N GLN A 158 -26.43 -12.50 -0.30
CA GLN A 158 -27.64 -12.94 0.42
C GLN A 158 -27.82 -14.47 0.45
N GLU A 159 -27.27 -15.19 -0.52
CA GLU A 159 -27.43 -16.64 -0.65
C GLU A 159 -26.34 -17.38 0.14
N GLU A 160 -26.72 -18.33 0.99
CA GLU A 160 -25.75 -19.20 1.65
C GLU A 160 -25.22 -20.24 0.65
N ILE A 161 -24.03 -19.97 0.12
CA ILE A 161 -23.36 -20.86 -0.82
C ILE A 161 -22.41 -21.80 -0.07
N PRO A 162 -22.51 -23.14 -0.27
CA PRO A 162 -21.63 -24.10 0.39
C PRO A 162 -20.15 -23.77 0.19
N VAL A 163 -19.35 -23.91 1.25
CA VAL A 163 -17.90 -23.62 1.23
C VAL A 163 -17.19 -24.42 0.13
N GLN A 164 -17.59 -25.67 -0.12
CA GLN A 164 -17.01 -26.51 -1.16
C GLN A 164 -17.20 -25.90 -2.55
N GLN A 165 -18.38 -25.37 -2.85
CA GLN A 165 -18.68 -24.74 -4.14
C GLN A 165 -17.86 -23.46 -4.30
N ARG A 166 -17.76 -22.64 -3.24
CA ARG A 166 -16.91 -21.43 -3.22
C ARG A 166 -15.42 -21.77 -3.39
N ALA A 167 -14.94 -22.87 -2.81
CA ALA A 167 -13.57 -23.33 -2.96
C ALA A 167 -13.25 -23.79 -4.39
N VAL A 168 -14.17 -24.49 -5.05
CA VAL A 168 -14.02 -24.86 -6.47
C VAL A 168 -13.99 -23.60 -7.35
N ALA A 169 -14.83 -22.61 -7.06
CA ALA A 169 -14.84 -21.32 -7.75
C ALA A 169 -13.52 -20.56 -7.60
N ALA A 170 -12.97 -20.51 -6.38
CA ALA A 170 -11.65 -19.94 -6.10
C ALA A 170 -10.53 -20.68 -6.86
N SER A 171 -10.57 -22.01 -6.88
CA SER A 171 -9.61 -22.85 -7.59
C SER A 171 -9.69 -22.65 -9.12
N LEU A 172 -10.90 -22.44 -9.65
CA LEU A 172 -11.12 -22.07 -11.04
C LEU A 172 -10.45 -20.73 -11.37
N LEU A 173 -10.65 -19.68 -10.56
CA LEU A 173 -9.96 -18.40 -10.76
C LEU A 173 -8.43 -18.55 -10.69
N GLY A 174 -7.91 -19.30 -9.72
CA GLY A 174 -6.47 -19.57 -9.62
C GLY A 174 -5.91 -20.20 -10.90
N LYS A 175 -6.60 -21.21 -11.44
CA LYS A 175 -6.22 -21.87 -12.69
C LYS A 175 -6.30 -20.95 -13.91
N LEU A 176 -7.28 -20.05 -13.95
CA LEU A 176 -7.44 -19.03 -15.00
C LEU A 176 -6.33 -17.97 -14.93
N VAL A 177 -5.98 -17.48 -13.73
CA VAL A 177 -4.87 -16.54 -13.50
C VAL A 177 -3.53 -17.18 -13.86
N GLY A 178 -3.37 -18.47 -13.62
CA GLY A 178 -2.19 -19.25 -14.00
C GLY A 178 -2.03 -19.50 -15.50
N GLN A 179 -3.03 -19.17 -16.34
CA GLN A 179 -2.93 -19.42 -17.78
C GLN A 179 -1.87 -18.56 -18.46
N PRO A 180 -0.99 -19.13 -19.32
CA PRO A 180 0.18 -18.42 -19.84
C PRO A 180 -0.17 -17.28 -20.80
N MET A 181 -1.21 -17.45 -21.65
CA MET A 181 -1.55 -16.48 -22.69
C MET A 181 -2.41 -15.33 -22.19
N HIS A 182 -3.41 -15.64 -21.37
CA HIS A 182 -4.45 -14.68 -20.98
C HIS A 182 -4.66 -14.59 -19.46
N GLY A 183 -3.95 -15.39 -18.66
CA GLY A 183 -3.97 -15.30 -17.20
C GLY A 183 -3.53 -13.94 -16.64
N PRO A 184 -2.51 -13.24 -17.21
CA PRO A 184 -2.19 -11.88 -16.78
C PRO A 184 -3.37 -10.90 -16.92
N ARG A 185 -4.24 -11.08 -17.93
CA ARG A 185 -5.43 -10.23 -18.12
C ARG A 185 -6.49 -10.52 -17.06
N VAL A 186 -6.68 -11.79 -16.71
CA VAL A 186 -7.54 -12.20 -15.59
C VAL A 186 -7.02 -11.60 -14.28
N ALA A 187 -5.71 -11.65 -14.03
CA ALA A 187 -5.08 -11.08 -12.85
C ALA A 187 -5.30 -9.57 -12.74
N ILE A 188 -5.11 -8.83 -13.84
CA ILE A 188 -5.37 -7.37 -13.88
C ILE A 188 -6.84 -7.06 -13.60
N THR A 189 -7.77 -7.83 -14.17
CA THR A 189 -9.20 -7.66 -13.88
C THR A 189 -9.51 -7.96 -12.41
N LEU A 190 -8.92 -9.00 -11.83
CA LEU A 190 -9.09 -9.38 -10.43
C LEU A 190 -8.52 -8.33 -9.46
N ALA A 191 -7.37 -7.74 -9.79
CA ALA A 191 -6.72 -6.68 -9.01
C ALA A 191 -7.52 -5.35 -8.97
N ARG A 192 -8.55 -5.21 -9.81
CA ARG A 192 -9.51 -4.08 -9.71
C ARG A 192 -10.54 -4.28 -8.59
N PHE A 193 -10.76 -5.51 -8.15
CA PHE A 193 -11.72 -5.86 -7.10
C PHE A 193 -11.06 -6.18 -5.77
N LEU A 194 -9.94 -6.91 -5.81
CA LEU A 194 -9.26 -7.44 -4.63
C LEU A 194 -7.87 -6.84 -4.46
N PRO A 195 -7.41 -6.63 -3.21
CA PRO A 195 -6.02 -6.31 -2.92
C PRO A 195 -5.04 -7.36 -3.49
N ASP A 196 -3.86 -6.93 -3.91
CA ASP A 196 -2.81 -7.78 -4.48
C ASP A 196 -2.47 -9.01 -3.62
N GLY A 197 -2.52 -8.86 -2.29
CA GLY A 197 -2.34 -9.97 -1.35
C GLY A 197 -3.33 -11.12 -1.57
N LEU A 198 -4.61 -10.81 -1.75
CA LEU A 198 -5.67 -11.79 -2.03
C LEU A 198 -5.61 -12.31 -3.46
N VAL A 199 -5.23 -11.47 -4.44
CA VAL A 199 -4.97 -11.91 -5.82
C VAL A 199 -3.87 -12.97 -5.85
N SER A 200 -2.78 -12.75 -5.09
CA SER A 200 -1.69 -13.73 -4.96
C SER A 200 -2.15 -15.01 -4.28
N ALA A 201 -3.00 -14.92 -3.25
CA ALA A 201 -3.57 -16.08 -2.58
C ALA A 201 -4.47 -16.91 -3.51
N ILE A 202 -5.26 -16.26 -4.36
CA ILE A 202 -6.09 -16.93 -5.38
C ILE A 202 -5.22 -17.67 -6.41
N LYS A 203 -4.11 -17.06 -6.81
CA LYS A 203 -3.22 -17.65 -7.81
C LYS A 203 -2.50 -18.90 -7.29
N ASP A 204 -1.97 -18.83 -6.07
CA ASP A 204 -1.01 -19.82 -5.56
C ASP A 204 -1.62 -20.77 -4.52
N GLY A 205 -2.76 -20.43 -3.92
CA GLY A 205 -3.38 -21.17 -2.80
C GLY A 205 -4.48 -22.14 -3.23
N PRO A 206 -4.77 -23.17 -2.40
CA PRO A 206 -5.94 -24.03 -2.59
C PRO A 206 -7.22 -23.24 -2.34
N GLY A 207 -8.31 -23.61 -3.02
CA GLY A 207 -9.57 -22.87 -2.98
C GLY A 207 -10.16 -22.70 -1.59
N GLU A 208 -10.06 -23.71 -0.72
CA GLU A 208 -10.55 -23.65 0.66
C GLU A 208 -9.83 -22.57 1.46
N ALA A 209 -8.50 -22.49 1.33
CA ALA A 209 -7.70 -21.48 2.03
C ALA A 209 -8.01 -20.06 1.55
N VAL A 210 -8.30 -19.90 0.25
CA VAL A 210 -8.73 -18.63 -0.33
C VAL A 210 -10.06 -18.19 0.27
N VAL A 211 -11.05 -19.09 0.32
CA VAL A 211 -12.36 -18.79 0.91
C VAL A 211 -12.22 -18.42 2.38
N SER A 212 -11.44 -19.19 3.16
CA SER A 212 -11.16 -18.83 4.56
C SER A 212 -10.46 -17.47 4.68
N SER A 213 -9.55 -17.12 3.76
CA SER A 213 -8.87 -15.82 3.77
C SER A 213 -9.83 -14.64 3.47
N LEU A 214 -10.88 -14.87 2.67
CA LEU A 214 -11.91 -13.87 2.38
C LEU A 214 -12.88 -13.65 3.55
N GLU A 215 -13.05 -14.64 4.42
CA GLU A 215 -13.90 -14.56 5.62
C GLU A 215 -13.16 -13.98 6.83
N LEU A 216 -11.84 -14.07 6.85
CA LEU A 216 -11.00 -13.55 7.93
C LEU A 216 -10.76 -12.05 7.79
N THR A 217 -10.91 -11.32 8.88
CA THR A 217 -10.40 -9.95 8.99
C THR A 217 -8.88 -9.99 9.03
N THR A 218 -8.23 -9.37 8.04
CA THR A 218 -6.78 -9.24 7.99
C THR A 218 -6.39 -7.78 7.90
N GLU A 219 -5.66 -7.30 8.90
CA GLU A 219 -5.11 -5.94 8.95
C GLU A 219 -3.61 -6.03 9.16
N THR A 220 -2.89 -6.23 8.06
CA THR A 220 -1.44 -6.33 8.04
C THR A 220 -0.87 -5.22 7.15
N PRO A 221 0.43 -4.88 7.29
CA PRO A 221 1.05 -3.90 6.42
C PRO A 221 0.90 -4.20 4.92
N GLU A 222 0.81 -5.47 4.51
CA GLU A 222 0.69 -5.88 3.09
C GLU A 222 -0.74 -6.09 2.61
N LEU A 223 -1.68 -6.31 3.53
CA LEU A 223 -3.06 -6.66 3.21
C LEU A 223 -4.00 -6.11 4.27
N VAL A 224 -4.94 -5.30 3.81
CA VAL A 224 -6.11 -4.85 4.57
C VAL A 224 -7.35 -5.43 3.90
N TRP A 225 -8.05 -6.28 4.63
CA TRP A 225 -9.30 -6.90 4.23
C TRP A 225 -10.20 -7.01 5.44
N THR A 226 -11.35 -6.33 5.39
CA THR A 226 -12.32 -6.31 6.48
C THR A 226 -13.67 -6.86 6.01
N PRO A 227 -14.52 -7.34 6.93
CA PRO A 227 -15.88 -7.77 6.60
C PRO A 227 -16.71 -6.67 5.92
N ALA A 228 -16.46 -5.39 6.25
CA ALA A 228 -17.10 -4.25 5.59
C ALA A 228 -16.67 -4.09 4.12
N MET A 229 -15.38 -4.30 3.82
CA MET A 229 -14.88 -4.31 2.44
C MET A 229 -15.45 -5.51 1.67
N ALA A 230 -15.50 -6.69 2.28
CA ALA A 230 -16.10 -7.88 1.70
C ALA A 230 -17.59 -7.66 1.38
N ALA A 231 -18.36 -7.08 2.31
CA ALA A 231 -19.77 -6.77 2.13
C ALA A 231 -20.01 -5.68 1.06
N SER A 232 -19.14 -4.67 1.00
CA SER A 232 -19.21 -3.65 -0.04
C SER A 232 -18.93 -4.24 -1.42
N LEU A 233 -17.90 -5.09 -1.52
CA LEU A 233 -17.56 -5.75 -2.78
C LEU A 233 -18.65 -6.75 -3.20
N SER A 234 -19.22 -7.55 -2.29
CA SER A 234 -20.29 -8.47 -2.62
C SER A 234 -21.54 -7.75 -3.14
N ALA A 235 -21.89 -6.60 -2.57
CA ALA A 235 -22.99 -5.76 -3.07
C ALA A 235 -22.72 -5.24 -4.48
N GLN A 236 -21.49 -4.74 -4.74
CA GLN A 236 -21.09 -4.27 -6.06
C GLN A 236 -21.12 -5.40 -7.09
N LEU A 237 -20.57 -6.58 -6.75
CA LEU A 237 -20.53 -7.74 -7.63
C LEU A 237 -21.95 -8.23 -7.98
N ALA A 238 -22.86 -8.28 -7.01
CA ALA A 238 -24.25 -8.69 -7.26
C ALA A 238 -24.96 -7.75 -8.26
N THR A 239 -24.78 -6.43 -8.13
CA THR A 239 -25.33 -5.46 -9.09
C THR A 239 -24.68 -5.64 -10.46
N MET A 240 -23.35 -5.74 -10.53
CA MET A 240 -22.60 -5.89 -11.77
C MET A 240 -22.94 -7.20 -12.50
N ALA A 241 -23.11 -8.31 -11.78
CA ALA A 241 -23.49 -9.60 -12.33
C ALA A 241 -24.90 -9.57 -12.92
N SER A 242 -25.86 -8.99 -12.20
CA SER A 242 -27.23 -8.82 -12.69
C SER A 242 -27.28 -7.95 -13.96
N ASP A 243 -26.60 -6.80 -13.96
CA ASP A 243 -26.55 -5.90 -15.11
C ASP A 243 -25.89 -6.59 -16.33
N LEU A 244 -24.76 -7.26 -16.10
CA LEU A 244 -24.07 -8.02 -17.14
C LEU A 244 -24.94 -9.13 -17.72
N TYR A 245 -25.64 -9.88 -16.87
CA TYR A 245 -26.54 -10.95 -17.29
C TYR A 245 -27.66 -10.41 -18.19
N GLN A 246 -28.30 -9.32 -17.78
CA GLN A 246 -29.37 -8.66 -18.56
C GLN A 246 -28.87 -8.18 -19.92
N GLU A 247 -27.67 -7.61 -20.01
CA GLU A 247 -27.10 -7.20 -21.30
C GLU A 247 -26.75 -8.38 -22.20
N GLN A 248 -26.20 -9.46 -21.64
CA GLN A 248 -25.86 -10.65 -22.41
C GLN A 248 -27.10 -11.40 -22.92
N MET A 249 -28.22 -11.36 -22.18
CA MET A 249 -29.50 -11.94 -22.62
C MET A 249 -30.09 -11.24 -23.85
N LYS A 250 -29.65 -10.02 -24.20
CA LYS A 250 -30.06 -9.33 -25.43
C LYS A 250 -29.38 -9.91 -26.69
N GLY A 251 -28.62 -10.99 -26.57
CA GLY A 251 -28.02 -11.72 -27.69
C GLY A 251 -26.80 -11.05 -28.31
N ARG A 252 -26.25 -10.01 -27.69
CA ARG A 252 -25.00 -9.38 -28.13
C ARG A 252 -23.84 -9.92 -27.30
N VAL A 253 -22.74 -10.29 -27.96
CA VAL A 253 -21.47 -10.54 -27.28
C VAL A 253 -20.98 -9.21 -26.73
N VAL A 254 -21.08 -9.02 -25.42
CA VAL A 254 -20.63 -7.81 -24.72
C VAL A 254 -19.13 -7.94 -24.46
N ASP A 255 -18.32 -7.11 -25.09
CA ASP A 255 -16.93 -6.88 -24.66
C ASP A 255 -16.98 -6.06 -23.37
N TRP A 256 -16.96 -6.78 -22.27
CA TRP A 256 -17.09 -6.22 -20.93
C TRP A 256 -15.72 -5.74 -20.43
N ASP A 257 -15.75 -4.57 -19.79
CA ASP A 257 -14.62 -4.06 -19.02
C ASP A 257 -15.12 -3.60 -17.66
N VAL A 258 -14.25 -3.69 -16.65
CA VAL A 258 -14.62 -3.29 -15.29
C VAL A 258 -14.86 -1.78 -15.28
N PRO A 259 -16.02 -1.30 -14.83
CA PRO A 259 -16.28 0.14 -14.67
C PRO A 259 -15.22 0.79 -13.78
N GLU A 260 -14.81 2.02 -14.10
CA GLU A 260 -13.80 2.77 -13.32
C GLU A 260 -14.16 2.90 -11.82
N GLN A 261 -15.46 2.85 -11.50
CA GLN A 261 -16.00 2.97 -10.14
C GLN A 261 -15.93 1.68 -9.29
N ALA A 262 -15.64 0.51 -9.88
CA ALA A 262 -15.65 -0.78 -9.16
C ALA A 262 -14.45 -0.99 -8.22
N SER A 263 -13.68 0.06 -7.95
CA SER A 263 -12.49 -0.03 -7.11
C SER A 263 -12.88 -0.12 -5.64
N GLY A 264 -12.84 -1.32 -5.06
CA GLY A 264 -12.82 -1.53 -3.61
C GLY A 264 -11.69 -0.76 -2.89
N GLN A 265 -10.74 -0.19 -3.65
CA GLN A 265 -9.72 0.76 -3.20
C GLN A 265 -10.25 2.14 -2.79
N HIS A 266 -11.52 2.49 -3.08
CA HIS A 266 -12.07 3.81 -2.70
C HIS A 266 -12.20 4.02 -1.19
N VAL A 267 -12.37 2.96 -0.39
CA VAL A 267 -12.57 3.10 1.07
C VAL A 267 -11.28 3.53 1.78
N MET A 268 -10.11 3.21 1.22
CA MET A 268 -8.79 3.46 1.83
C MET A 268 -7.98 4.55 1.10
N LYS A 269 -8.61 5.41 0.29
CA LYS A 269 -7.92 6.49 -0.46
C LYS A 269 -7.09 7.43 0.43
N ASP A 270 -7.47 7.56 1.71
CA ASP A 270 -6.79 8.42 2.68
C ASP A 270 -5.65 7.72 3.45
N GLU A 271 -5.38 6.43 3.15
CA GLU A 271 -4.24 5.71 3.72
C GLU A 271 -3.05 5.70 2.75
N PRO A 272 -1.89 6.26 3.14
CA PRO A 272 -0.73 6.29 2.28
C PRO A 272 -0.19 4.86 2.12
N GLN A 273 -0.24 4.38 0.88
CA GLN A 273 0.32 3.09 0.48
C GLN A 273 1.58 3.31 -0.36
N VAL A 274 2.65 2.61 -0.02
CA VAL A 274 3.93 2.69 -0.72
C VAL A 274 4.36 1.28 -1.12
N GLY A 275 4.55 1.05 -2.42
CA GLY A 275 5.00 -0.26 -2.91
C GLY A 275 4.08 -1.43 -2.55
N GLY A 276 2.78 -1.16 -2.32
CA GLY A 276 1.80 -2.14 -1.86
C GLY A 276 1.62 -2.22 -0.34
N ILE A 277 2.37 -1.44 0.46
CA ILE A 277 2.36 -1.50 1.92
C ILE A 277 1.69 -0.28 2.54
N TYR A 278 0.78 -0.52 3.49
CA TYR A 278 0.11 0.49 4.29
C TYR A 278 1.06 1.03 5.37
N VAL A 279 1.47 2.29 5.22
CA VAL A 279 2.54 2.89 6.03
C VAL A 279 2.17 2.96 7.50
N ARG A 280 0.91 3.29 7.82
CA ARG A 280 0.45 3.41 9.22
C ARG A 280 0.41 2.06 9.92
N LEU A 281 -0.03 1.01 9.23
CA LEU A 281 -0.01 -0.36 9.78
C LEU A 281 1.43 -0.88 9.96
N PHE A 282 2.32 -0.60 9.01
CA PHE A 282 3.74 -0.92 9.18
C PHE A 282 4.35 -0.26 10.43
N LEU A 283 4.02 1.00 10.71
CA LEU A 283 4.52 1.70 11.88
C LEU A 283 4.02 1.11 13.22
N LYS A 284 2.87 0.43 13.24
CA LYS A 284 2.39 -0.28 14.43
C LYS A 284 3.21 -1.53 14.74
N ASP A 285 3.61 -2.27 13.71
CA ASP A 285 4.49 -3.43 13.85
C ASP A 285 5.63 -3.41 12.81
N PRO A 286 6.72 -2.64 13.07
CA PRO A 286 7.83 -2.53 12.12
C PRO A 286 8.61 -3.83 11.93
N LYS A 287 8.42 -4.83 12.80
CA LYS A 287 9.09 -6.14 12.72
C LYS A 287 8.33 -7.13 11.84
N PHE A 288 7.18 -6.73 11.30
CA PHE A 288 6.40 -7.55 10.39
C PHE A 288 7.26 -7.99 9.19
N PRO A 289 7.30 -9.31 8.87
CA PRO A 289 8.13 -9.83 7.80
C PRO A 289 7.55 -9.46 6.42
N LEU A 290 8.10 -8.42 5.81
CA LEU A 290 7.71 -7.98 4.46
C LEU A 290 8.26 -8.95 3.39
N ARG A 291 7.44 -9.28 2.39
CA ARG A 291 7.82 -10.09 1.22
C ARG A 291 8.90 -9.41 0.37
N ASN A 292 8.77 -8.10 0.15
CA ASN A 292 9.66 -7.32 -0.73
C ASN A 292 10.12 -6.01 -0.06
N PRO A 293 10.97 -6.05 0.98
CA PRO A 293 11.39 -4.86 1.73
C PRO A 293 12.20 -3.87 0.86
N LYS A 294 12.87 -4.33 -0.20
CA LYS A 294 13.59 -3.45 -1.16
C LYS A 294 12.63 -2.57 -1.96
N ARG A 295 11.54 -3.14 -2.47
CA ARG A 295 10.51 -2.40 -3.22
C ARG A 295 9.83 -1.35 -2.32
N PHE A 296 9.59 -1.71 -1.06
CA PHE A 296 9.07 -0.77 -0.08
C PHE A 296 10.03 0.38 0.19
N LEU A 297 11.32 0.08 0.39
CA LEU A 297 12.37 1.08 0.61
C LEU A 297 12.49 2.07 -0.56
N GLU A 298 12.55 1.55 -1.79
CA GLU A 298 12.64 2.37 -3.01
C GLU A 298 11.43 3.29 -3.15
N GLY A 299 10.22 2.75 -2.96
CA GLY A 299 9.00 3.55 -2.97
C GLY A 299 8.96 4.60 -1.85
N LEU A 300 9.44 4.27 -0.64
CA LEU A 300 9.46 5.20 0.48
C LEU A 300 10.42 6.36 0.20
N LEU A 301 11.59 6.08 -0.34
CA LEU A 301 12.57 7.11 -0.72
C LEU A 301 12.04 8.02 -1.81
N ASP A 302 11.44 7.44 -2.86
CA ASP A 302 10.93 8.20 -4.00
C ASP A 302 9.77 9.12 -3.59
N GLN A 303 8.80 8.57 -2.85
CA GLN A 303 7.66 9.35 -2.37
C GLN A 303 8.07 10.35 -1.28
N TYR A 304 9.02 10.00 -0.41
CA TYR A 304 9.54 10.93 0.60
C TYR A 304 10.25 12.12 -0.05
N VAL A 305 11.21 11.90 -0.94
CA VAL A 305 11.93 12.99 -1.64
C VAL A 305 10.95 13.84 -2.45
N SER A 306 9.98 13.23 -3.12
CA SER A 306 8.94 13.95 -3.86
C SER A 306 8.03 14.79 -2.94
N SER A 307 7.63 14.23 -1.80
CA SER A 307 6.79 14.95 -0.81
C SER A 307 7.52 16.13 -0.19
N VAL A 308 8.82 15.99 0.12
CA VAL A 308 9.65 17.09 0.62
C VAL A 308 9.85 18.14 -0.49
N ALA A 309 10.11 17.74 -1.73
CA ALA A 309 10.21 18.66 -2.86
C ALA A 309 8.91 19.44 -3.13
N ALA A 310 7.75 18.82 -2.91
CA ALA A 310 6.45 19.48 -3.02
C ALA A 310 6.26 20.56 -1.94
N THR A 311 6.75 20.34 -0.71
CA THR A 311 6.74 21.38 0.33
C THR A 311 7.60 22.60 -0.03
N HIS A 312 8.50 22.48 -1.02
CA HIS A 312 9.33 23.59 -1.49
C HIS A 312 8.64 24.51 -2.51
N HIS A 313 7.73 24.00 -3.34
CA HIS A 313 7.33 24.70 -4.58
C HIS A 313 6.06 25.55 -4.52
N GLU A 314 5.11 25.36 -3.58
CA GLU A 314 3.86 26.14 -3.64
C GLU A 314 3.23 26.57 -2.31
N ALA A 315 2.57 27.72 -2.38
CA ALA A 315 1.71 28.39 -1.40
C ALA A 315 0.37 27.67 -1.14
N ILE A 316 0.32 26.35 -1.33
CA ILE A 316 -0.83 25.50 -1.03
C ILE A 316 -0.47 24.67 0.18
N ALA A 317 -1.33 24.68 1.20
CA ALA A 317 -1.19 23.95 2.45
C ALA A 317 -1.11 22.43 2.17
N THR A 318 0.08 21.95 1.83
CA THR A 318 0.40 20.53 1.78
C THR A 318 0.51 20.05 3.21
N ASP A 319 -0.22 18.98 3.53
CA ASP A 319 -0.23 18.39 4.86
C ASP A 319 1.20 17.94 5.24
N PRO A 320 1.86 18.58 6.23
CA PRO A 320 3.20 18.19 6.67
C PRO A 320 3.22 16.77 7.26
N GLU A 321 2.07 16.17 7.55
CA GLU A 321 2.00 14.83 8.13
C GLU A 321 2.48 13.73 7.17
N LEU A 322 2.32 13.88 5.85
CA LEU A 322 2.77 12.88 4.88
C LEU A 322 4.30 12.68 4.87
N PRO A 323 5.14 13.72 4.65
CA PRO A 323 6.60 13.55 4.69
C PRO A 323 7.07 13.06 6.07
N LEU A 324 6.42 13.49 7.16
CA LEU A 324 6.76 13.02 8.50
C LEU A 324 6.47 11.54 8.69
N LEU A 325 5.30 11.07 8.25
CA LEU A 325 4.92 9.66 8.29
C LEU A 325 5.87 8.79 7.45
N LEU A 326 6.19 9.22 6.23
CA LEU A 326 7.12 8.52 5.34
C LEU A 326 8.53 8.45 5.95
N SER A 327 9.01 9.54 6.56
CA SER A 327 10.31 9.57 7.25
C SER A 327 10.35 8.61 8.44
N ALA A 328 9.26 8.53 9.22
CA ALA A 328 9.16 7.64 10.37
C ALA A 328 9.19 6.17 9.93
N ALA A 329 8.49 5.85 8.83
CA ALA A 329 8.48 4.51 8.26
C ALA A 329 9.86 4.14 7.69
N LEU A 330 10.52 5.05 6.99
CA LEU A 330 11.86 4.85 6.45
C LEU A 330 12.88 4.60 7.56
N VAL A 331 12.88 5.41 8.62
CA VAL A 331 13.77 5.22 9.78
C VAL A 331 13.49 3.90 10.49
N SER A 332 12.21 3.54 10.67
CA SER A 332 11.81 2.28 11.31
C SER A 332 12.23 1.06 10.49
N LEU A 333 12.04 1.11 9.16
CA LEU A 333 12.46 0.05 8.24
C LEU A 333 13.97 -0.17 8.27
N LEU A 334 14.75 0.90 8.17
CA LEU A 334 16.21 0.84 8.19
C LEU A 334 16.77 0.41 9.56
N ARG A 335 16.01 0.59 10.64
CA ARG A 335 16.38 0.08 11.97
C ARG A 335 16.19 -1.42 12.08
N VAL A 336 15.08 -1.95 11.55
CA VAL A 336 14.79 -3.39 11.57
C VAL A 336 15.69 -4.14 10.57
N HIS A 337 15.96 -3.53 9.42
CA HIS A 337 16.78 -4.11 8.36
C HIS A 337 17.93 -3.17 7.95
N PRO A 338 19.01 -3.06 8.75
CA PRO A 338 20.12 -2.13 8.49
C PRO A 338 20.87 -2.41 7.18
N VAL A 339 20.87 -3.66 6.70
CA VAL A 339 21.48 -4.06 5.42
C VAL A 339 20.86 -3.33 4.22
N LEU A 340 19.61 -2.87 4.35
CA LEU A 340 18.95 -2.09 3.29
C LEU A 340 19.58 -0.70 3.11
N ALA A 341 20.27 -0.15 4.11
CA ALA A 341 20.95 1.13 3.99
C ALA A 341 22.03 1.10 2.91
N ASP A 342 22.72 -0.02 2.72
CA ASP A 342 23.72 -0.14 1.64
C ASP A 342 23.09 0.00 0.26
N HIS A 343 21.88 -0.54 0.08
CA HIS A 343 21.10 -0.39 -1.16
C HIS A 343 20.78 1.09 -1.44
N VAL A 344 20.44 1.87 -0.41
CA VAL A 344 20.18 3.32 -0.55
C VAL A 344 21.40 4.07 -1.06
N GLY A 345 22.60 3.70 -0.59
CA GLY A 345 23.87 4.27 -1.02
C GLY A 345 24.08 4.12 -2.54
N TYR A 346 23.78 2.94 -3.09
CA TYR A 346 23.93 2.67 -4.53
C TYR A 346 22.88 3.36 -5.41
N LEU A 347 21.68 3.62 -4.89
CA LEU A 347 20.60 4.24 -5.65
C LEU A 347 20.77 5.76 -5.85
N GLY A 348 21.72 6.39 -5.15
CA GLY A 348 21.99 7.83 -5.30
C GLY A 348 20.92 8.75 -4.67
N TYR A 349 20.14 8.26 -3.70
CA TYR A 349 19.18 9.09 -2.94
C TYR A 349 19.85 9.96 -1.88
N VAL A 350 21.04 9.59 -1.38
CA VAL A 350 21.75 10.34 -0.33
C VAL A 350 22.00 11.80 -0.70
N PRO A 351 22.58 12.13 -1.88
CA PRO A 351 22.75 13.54 -2.28
C PRO A 351 21.43 14.32 -2.41
N LYS A 352 20.34 13.65 -2.84
CA LYS A 352 19.01 14.27 -2.95
C LYS A 352 18.47 14.67 -1.58
N LEU A 353 18.64 13.81 -0.57
CA LEU A 353 18.24 14.09 0.82
C LEU A 353 19.05 15.24 1.43
N VAL A 354 20.36 15.28 1.17
CA VAL A 354 21.24 16.37 1.61
C VAL A 354 20.81 17.70 0.96
N ALA A 355 20.44 17.69 -0.33
CA ALA A 355 19.91 18.86 -1.01
C ALA A 355 18.55 19.32 -0.45
N ALA A 356 17.64 18.39 -0.18
CA ALA A 356 16.33 18.69 0.41
C ALA A 356 16.46 19.34 1.81
N MET A 357 17.33 18.81 2.67
CA MET A 357 17.62 19.39 3.98
C MET A 357 18.25 20.80 3.88
N ALA A 358 19.07 21.04 2.86
CA ALA A 358 19.73 22.33 2.66
C ALA A 358 18.77 23.44 2.24
N TYR A 359 17.78 23.12 1.40
CA TYR A 359 16.80 24.09 0.93
C TYR A 359 15.94 24.64 2.08
N GLU A 360 15.51 23.77 3.00
CA GLU A 360 14.79 24.16 4.22
C GLU A 360 15.63 25.09 5.12
N GLY A 361 16.93 24.84 5.22
CA GLY A 361 17.84 25.65 6.04
C GLY A 361 18.11 27.07 5.49
N GLN A 362 17.81 27.36 4.23
CA GLN A 362 18.01 28.68 3.62
C GLN A 362 16.82 29.64 3.84
N ARG A 363 15.60 29.12 4.01
CA ARG A 363 14.40 29.95 4.22
C ARG A 363 14.33 30.59 5.59
N GLU A 364 14.86 29.93 6.63
CA GLU A 364 14.95 30.53 7.96
C GLU A 364 15.83 31.78 8.00
N THR A 365 16.98 31.77 7.31
CA THR A 365 17.86 32.96 7.28
C THR A 365 17.20 34.18 6.62
N MET A 366 16.24 33.95 5.72
CA MET A 366 15.48 35.02 5.05
C MET A 366 14.26 35.47 5.89
N ALA A 367 13.59 34.55 6.60
CA ALA A 367 12.48 34.87 7.49
C ALA A 367 12.94 35.54 8.80
N SER A 368 14.09 35.14 9.35
CA SER A 368 14.67 35.78 10.56
C SER A 368 15.37 37.11 10.27
N GLY A 369 15.73 37.37 9.00
CA GLY A 369 16.44 38.59 8.58
C GLY A 369 15.55 39.82 8.38
N GLN A 370 14.23 39.66 8.25
CA GLN A 370 13.28 40.77 8.07
C GLN A 370 12.70 41.33 9.38
N ALA A 371 12.98 40.72 10.54
CA ALA A 371 12.45 41.16 11.82
C ALA A 371 13.32 42.18 12.58
N SER A 372 14.46 42.63 12.03
CA SER A 372 15.36 43.59 12.71
C SER A 372 15.62 44.88 11.92
N SER A 373 14.59 45.48 11.33
CA SER A 373 14.66 46.86 10.86
C SER A 373 13.34 47.58 11.05
N GLY A 374 13.17 48.27 12.18
CA GLY A 374 12.04 49.18 12.39
C GLY A 374 11.76 49.52 13.85
N SER A 375 12.26 50.68 14.26
CA SER A 375 11.63 51.60 15.23
C SER A 375 11.99 51.50 16.71
N GLN A 376 12.58 52.61 17.18
CA GLN A 376 12.79 53.02 18.56
C GLN A 376 11.47 53.21 19.32
N ALA A 377 11.39 52.77 20.58
CA ALA A 377 10.57 53.37 21.64
C ALA A 377 11.02 52.90 23.04
N GLU A 378 10.81 53.77 24.02
CA GLU A 378 11.35 53.83 25.40
C GLU A 378 10.98 52.69 26.39
N PRO A 379 11.65 52.61 27.57
CA PRO A 379 11.49 51.50 28.51
C PRO A 379 10.30 51.70 29.46
N GLY A 380 9.33 50.79 29.40
CA GLY A 380 8.26 50.65 30.39
C GLY A 380 8.47 49.41 31.24
N GLU A 381 8.58 49.60 32.56
CA GLU A 381 8.51 48.55 33.57
C GLU A 381 7.16 47.81 33.46
N HIS A 382 7.15 46.48 33.55
CA HIS A 382 6.16 45.67 34.30
C HIS A 382 6.43 44.15 34.21
N ASP A 383 6.57 43.58 35.40
CA ASP A 383 6.06 42.30 35.90
C ASP A 383 6.51 40.94 35.32
N ASN A 384 7.30 40.28 36.18
CA ASN A 384 7.41 38.83 36.31
C ASN A 384 6.02 38.16 36.34
N SER A 385 5.70 37.37 35.31
CA SER A 385 4.85 36.19 35.49
C SER A 385 5.36 35.04 34.63
N SER A 386 5.65 33.96 35.34
CA SER A 386 6.11 32.67 34.85
C SER A 386 4.99 31.93 34.11
N HIS A 387 5.01 31.94 32.78
CA HIS A 387 4.38 30.91 31.97
C HIS A 387 5.29 30.55 30.80
N SER A 388 5.80 29.31 30.83
CA SER A 388 6.61 28.71 29.78
C SER A 388 5.78 28.53 28.50
N GLU A 389 5.79 29.51 27.60
CA GLU A 389 5.30 29.33 26.24
C GLU A 389 6.17 28.27 25.54
N ALA A 390 5.63 27.06 25.40
CA ALA A 390 6.19 26.04 24.52
C ALA A 390 6.08 26.55 23.08
N THR A 391 7.18 27.08 22.55
CA THR A 391 7.31 27.49 21.16
C THR A 391 7.02 26.30 20.24
N VAL A 392 5.83 26.28 19.63
CA VAL A 392 5.39 25.23 18.70
C VAL A 392 6.26 25.27 17.45
N GLN A 393 6.94 24.16 17.13
CA GLN A 393 7.78 24.05 15.93
C GLN A 393 6.95 24.24 14.66
N THR A 394 7.45 25.03 13.70
CA THR A 394 6.75 25.20 12.43
C THR A 394 6.75 23.89 11.63
N PRO A 395 5.78 23.65 10.73
CA PRO A 395 5.74 22.42 9.93
C PRO A 395 7.00 22.19 9.09
N GLN A 396 7.59 23.27 8.56
CA GLN A 396 8.89 23.22 7.84
C GLN A 396 10.01 22.77 8.77
N GLU A 397 10.01 23.23 10.03
CA GLU A 397 10.98 22.80 11.02
C GLU A 397 10.87 21.30 11.35
N ARG A 398 9.65 20.75 11.33
CA ARG A 398 9.44 19.31 11.51
C ARG A 398 9.97 18.52 10.31
N VAL A 399 9.75 19.00 9.08
CA VAL A 399 10.21 18.34 7.84
C VAL A 399 11.74 18.32 7.75
N ARG A 400 12.45 19.41 8.07
CA ARG A 400 13.92 19.41 8.10
C ARG A 400 14.50 18.45 9.15
N LEU A 401 13.85 18.36 10.33
CA LEU A 401 14.27 17.43 11.39
C LEU A 401 14.04 15.98 10.95
N SER A 402 12.98 15.74 10.17
CA SER A 402 12.74 14.44 9.54
C SER A 402 13.86 14.06 8.56
N CYS A 403 14.33 15.01 7.74
CA CYS A 403 15.45 14.77 6.83
C CYS A 403 16.72 14.43 7.61
N LEU A 404 17.01 15.16 8.69
CA LEU A 404 18.14 14.90 9.56
C LEU A 404 18.06 13.51 10.21
N ARG A 405 16.86 13.06 10.63
CA ARG A 405 16.64 11.71 11.18
C ARG A 405 16.90 10.62 10.16
N VAL A 406 16.46 10.80 8.92
CA VAL A 406 16.73 9.85 7.83
C VAL A 406 18.23 9.79 7.55
N LEU A 407 18.90 10.94 7.40
CA LEU A 407 20.36 10.99 7.19
C LEU A 407 21.12 10.36 8.37
N HIS A 408 20.71 10.64 9.60
CA HIS A 408 21.28 10.03 10.79
C HIS A 408 21.22 8.50 10.77
N GLN A 409 20.07 7.93 10.37
CA GLN A 409 19.89 6.49 10.26
C GLN A 409 20.74 5.91 9.12
N LEU A 410 20.80 6.58 7.97
CA LEU A 410 21.64 6.17 6.83
C LEU A 410 23.14 6.24 7.15
N ALA A 411 23.58 7.20 7.97
CA ALA A 411 24.97 7.35 8.37
C ALA A 411 25.53 6.15 9.17
N SER A 412 24.68 5.22 9.62
CA SER A 412 25.13 3.95 10.20
C SER A 412 25.74 2.99 9.18
N SER A 413 25.43 3.14 7.90
CA SER A 413 26.05 2.41 6.79
C SER A 413 27.26 3.18 6.25
N THR A 414 28.36 2.46 6.03
CA THR A 414 29.60 3.05 5.49
C THR A 414 29.41 3.54 4.06
N THR A 415 28.63 2.84 3.23
CA THR A 415 28.37 3.24 1.84
C THR A 415 27.57 4.54 1.77
N CYS A 416 26.58 4.71 2.65
CA CYS A 416 25.84 5.95 2.79
C CYS A 416 26.71 7.08 3.35
N ALA A 417 27.56 6.81 4.36
CA ALA A 417 28.49 7.79 4.91
C ALA A 417 29.52 8.29 3.87
N GLU A 418 30.00 7.41 2.99
CA GLU A 418 30.85 7.76 1.84
C GLU A 418 30.07 8.60 0.83
N ALA A 419 28.82 8.24 0.52
CA ALA A 419 27.96 9.02 -0.37
C ALA A 419 27.66 10.43 0.18
N MET A 420 27.55 10.60 1.50
CA MET A 420 27.39 11.93 2.14
C MET A 420 28.62 12.82 1.99
N ALA A 421 29.81 12.24 1.87
CA ALA A 421 31.05 12.97 1.64
C ALA A 421 31.24 13.37 0.17
N SER A 422 30.57 12.68 -0.76
CA SER A 422 30.65 12.98 -2.18
C SER A 422 30.17 14.41 -2.46
N THR A 423 31.00 15.20 -3.14
CA THR A 423 30.67 16.57 -3.52
C THR A 423 30.65 16.66 -5.04
N SER A 424 29.47 16.83 -5.61
CA SER A 424 29.31 17.15 -7.04
C SER A 424 29.01 18.64 -7.22
N ALA A 425 29.20 19.16 -8.44
CA ALA A 425 28.89 20.56 -8.73
C ALA A 425 27.38 20.82 -8.50
N GLY A 426 27.07 21.64 -7.49
CA GLY A 426 25.69 22.03 -7.14
C GLY A 426 25.07 21.28 -5.96
N THR A 427 25.66 20.18 -5.47
CA THR A 427 25.17 19.52 -4.24
C THR A 427 25.71 20.21 -2.99
N PRO A 428 24.87 20.53 -2.00
CA PRO A 428 25.32 21.17 -0.77
C PRO A 428 26.17 20.20 0.06
N GLN A 429 27.20 20.74 0.71
CA GLN A 429 28.11 19.94 1.55
C GLN A 429 27.41 19.53 2.85
N VAL A 430 27.60 18.28 3.29
CA VAL A 430 26.94 17.74 4.48
C VAL A 430 27.46 18.38 5.78
N ILE A 431 28.76 18.67 5.89
CA ILE A 431 29.36 19.21 7.12
C ILE A 431 28.82 20.60 7.47
N PRO A 432 28.76 21.58 6.54
CA PRO A 432 28.14 22.88 6.82
C PRO A 432 26.65 22.78 7.19
N LEU A 433 25.93 21.81 6.63
CA LEU A 433 24.52 21.57 6.96
C LEU A 433 24.36 21.01 8.37
N LEU A 434 25.17 20.01 8.73
CA LEU A 434 25.17 19.46 10.08
C LEU A 434 25.58 20.52 11.11
N MET A 435 26.58 21.35 10.81
CA MET A 435 26.96 22.48 11.68
C MET A 435 25.80 23.45 11.93
N LYS A 436 25.02 23.80 10.89
CA LYS A 436 23.79 24.58 11.06
C LYS A 436 22.75 23.83 11.89
N ALA A 437 22.60 22.53 11.67
CA ALA A 437 21.64 21.69 12.37
C ALA A 437 21.96 21.50 13.86
N ILE A 438 23.23 21.68 14.29
CA ILE A 438 23.58 21.75 15.72
C ILE A 438 22.76 22.87 16.40
N GLY A 439 22.49 23.97 15.70
CA GLY A 439 21.70 25.09 16.22
C GLY A 439 20.17 24.91 16.17
N TRP A 440 19.64 23.82 15.61
CA TRP A 440 18.20 23.61 15.48
C TRP A 440 17.58 23.11 16.79
N GLN A 441 16.38 23.61 17.10
CA GLN A 441 15.60 23.12 18.25
C GLN A 441 15.28 21.63 18.07
N GLY A 442 15.75 20.79 19.00
CA GLY A 442 15.56 19.32 18.93
C GLY A 442 16.42 18.57 17.90
N GLY A 443 17.24 19.26 17.10
CA GLY A 443 18.14 18.65 16.10
C GLY A 443 19.62 18.57 16.54
N SER A 444 19.99 19.29 17.59
CA SER A 444 21.38 19.50 18.01
C SER A 444 22.18 18.22 18.28
N ILE A 445 21.69 17.38 19.19
CA ILE A 445 22.33 16.09 19.55
C ILE A 445 22.35 15.16 18.36
N LEU A 446 21.24 15.08 17.62
CA LEU A 446 21.12 14.23 16.44
C LEU A 446 22.13 14.64 15.36
N ALA A 447 22.38 15.93 15.16
CA ALA A 447 23.38 16.43 14.24
C ALA A 447 24.81 16.08 14.70
N LEU A 448 25.13 16.23 15.99
CA LEU A 448 26.42 15.82 16.56
C LEU A 448 26.65 14.31 16.45
N GLU A 449 25.64 13.50 16.71
CA GLU A 449 25.73 12.05 16.57
C GLU A 449 25.86 11.63 15.10
N THR A 450 25.16 12.32 14.19
CA THR A 450 25.33 12.12 12.74
C THR A 450 26.74 12.47 12.30
N LEU A 451 27.32 13.57 12.79
CA LEU A 451 28.74 13.93 12.54
C LEU A 451 29.68 12.82 13.01
N LYS A 452 29.48 12.28 14.21
CA LYS A 452 30.26 11.15 14.74
C LYS A 452 30.21 9.95 13.80
N ARG A 453 29.01 9.55 13.35
CA ARG A 453 28.83 8.39 12.46
C ARG A 453 29.47 8.60 11.09
N VAL A 454 29.25 9.77 10.50
CA VAL A 454 29.78 10.10 9.16
C VAL A 454 31.30 10.19 9.16
N VAL A 455 31.94 10.61 10.25
CA VAL A 455 33.41 10.70 10.39
C VAL A 455 33.99 9.45 11.07
N GLY A 456 33.24 8.35 11.12
CA GLY A 456 33.72 7.08 11.64
C GLY A 456 34.93 6.53 10.87
N ALA A 457 35.76 5.73 11.55
CA ALA A 457 37.01 5.19 10.99
C ALA A 457 36.81 4.33 9.71
N GLY A 458 35.61 3.76 9.51
CA GLY A 458 35.29 2.96 8.33
C GLY A 458 35.00 3.78 7.05
N ASN A 459 34.83 5.10 7.14
CA ASN A 459 34.50 5.93 5.98
C ASN A 459 35.78 6.31 5.20
N ARG A 460 35.95 5.81 3.98
CA ARG A 460 37.12 6.15 3.13
C ARG A 460 37.16 7.61 2.71
N ALA A 461 36.01 8.28 2.68
CA ALA A 461 35.88 9.69 2.33
C ALA A 461 35.97 10.62 3.56
N ARG A 462 36.37 10.09 4.73
CA ARG A 462 36.56 10.84 5.97
C ARG A 462 37.46 12.07 5.80
N ASP A 463 38.55 11.97 5.04
CA ASP A 463 39.47 13.09 4.83
C ASP A 463 38.79 14.29 4.14
N ALA A 464 37.88 14.04 3.20
CA ALA A 464 37.12 15.10 2.53
C ALA A 464 36.17 15.81 3.51
N LEU A 465 35.56 15.07 4.44
CA LEU A 465 34.68 15.61 5.48
C LEU A 465 35.47 16.45 6.50
N VAL A 466 36.65 15.98 6.92
CA VAL A 466 37.54 16.75 7.82
C VAL A 466 38.00 18.05 7.15
N ALA A 467 38.32 18.00 5.85
CA ALA A 467 38.66 19.19 5.07
C ALA A 467 37.50 20.21 5.02
N GLN A 468 36.26 19.74 4.82
CA GLN A 468 35.07 20.60 4.87
C GLN A 468 34.89 21.21 6.26
N GLY A 469 35.09 20.42 7.32
CA GLY A 469 34.97 20.89 8.70
C GLY A 469 35.97 21.98 9.06
N LEU A 470 37.24 21.84 8.65
CA LEU A 470 38.25 22.89 8.81
C LEU A 470 37.90 24.16 8.02
N LYS A 471 37.37 24.01 6.80
CA LYS A 471 37.01 25.15 5.94
C LYS A 471 35.89 26.01 6.55
N VAL A 472 34.93 25.38 7.24
CA VAL A 472 33.75 26.06 7.79
C VAL A 472 33.90 26.39 9.28
N GLY A 473 35.02 26.01 9.89
CA GLY A 473 35.31 26.33 11.29
C GLY A 473 34.54 25.46 12.29
N LEU A 474 34.25 24.20 11.93
CA LEU A 474 33.52 23.27 12.79
C LEU A 474 34.32 22.93 14.07
N VAL A 475 35.65 22.88 14.00
CA VAL A 475 36.51 22.55 15.15
C VAL A 475 36.35 23.59 16.26
N GLU A 476 36.29 24.87 15.88
CA GLU A 476 36.10 26.01 16.78
C GLU A 476 34.71 25.98 17.41
N VAL A 477 33.68 25.60 16.65
CA VAL A 477 32.30 25.45 17.16
C VAL A 477 32.24 24.33 18.20
N LEU A 478 32.85 23.17 17.93
CA LEU A 478 32.88 22.04 18.86
C LEU A 478 33.64 22.39 20.15
N LEU A 479 34.77 23.11 20.05
CA LEU A 479 35.47 23.64 21.23
C LEU A 479 34.61 24.63 22.01
N GLY A 480 33.83 25.47 21.33
CA GLY A 480 32.86 26.38 21.95
C GLY A 480 31.73 25.66 22.70
N ILE A 481 31.36 24.43 22.30
CA ILE A 481 30.40 23.59 23.02
C ILE A 481 31.01 23.04 24.34
N LEU A 482 32.32 22.77 24.36
CA LEU A 482 33.04 22.28 25.53
C LEU A 482 33.36 23.37 26.57
N ASP A 483 33.48 24.62 26.12
CA ASP A 483 33.78 25.76 26.99
C ASP A 483 32.57 26.14 27.86
N TRP A 484 32.47 25.51 29.03
CA TRP A 484 31.40 25.78 29.99
C TRP A 484 31.58 27.12 30.73
N ARG A 485 32.82 27.66 30.77
CA ARG A 485 33.21 28.86 31.54
C ARG A 485 32.97 30.15 30.77
N ALA A 486 33.26 30.15 29.47
CA ALA A 486 32.84 31.23 28.61
C ALA A 486 31.39 31.00 28.21
N GLY A 487 30.44 31.54 28.96
CA GLY A 487 29.05 31.63 28.51
C GLY A 487 28.97 32.28 27.13
N GLY A 488 28.98 31.45 26.09
CA GLY A 488 28.76 31.80 24.69
C GLY A 488 29.49 33.04 24.19
N ARG A 489 30.82 33.02 24.01
CA ARG A 489 31.47 34.03 23.12
C ARG A 489 30.99 33.97 21.66
N GLN A 490 30.25 32.92 21.28
CA GLN A 490 29.61 32.77 19.95
C GLN A 490 28.07 32.71 19.98
N GLY A 491 27.40 32.93 21.12
CA GLY A 491 25.92 32.93 21.16
C GLY A 491 25.20 31.61 20.82
N LEU A 492 25.90 30.51 20.51
CA LEU A 492 25.29 29.20 20.19
C LEU A 492 24.55 28.61 21.39
N ARG A 493 25.08 28.72 22.61
CA ARG A 493 24.45 28.17 23.82
C ARG A 493 23.13 28.86 24.17
N ASN A 494 22.95 30.14 23.82
CA ASN A 494 21.67 30.83 24.01
C ASN A 494 20.61 30.41 22.97
N LYS A 495 21.03 29.89 21.81
CA LYS A 495 20.14 29.29 20.80
C LYS A 495 19.78 27.85 21.14
N MET A 496 20.69 27.11 21.76
CA MET A 496 20.51 25.72 22.19
C MET A 496 19.91 25.68 23.59
N LYS A 497 18.60 25.51 23.71
CA LYS A 497 17.90 25.32 25.00
C LYS A 497 18.17 23.92 25.57
N TRP A 498 19.44 23.59 25.85
CA TRP A 498 19.82 22.28 26.41
C TRP A 498 19.48 22.18 27.88
N ASN A 499 18.89 21.05 28.26
CA ASN A 499 18.89 20.63 29.66
C ASN A 499 20.28 20.08 30.06
N GLU A 500 20.48 19.81 31.35
CA GLU A 500 21.79 19.38 31.86
C GLU A 500 22.26 18.04 31.27
N SER A 501 21.33 17.11 30.99
CA SER A 501 21.65 15.80 30.40
C SER A 501 21.98 15.89 28.90
N GLU A 502 21.27 16.71 28.15
CA GLU A 502 21.56 17.02 26.74
C GLU A 502 22.91 17.73 26.60
N ALA A 503 23.24 18.61 27.54
CA ALA A 503 24.54 19.27 27.58
C ALA A 503 25.69 18.31 27.87
N SER A 504 25.52 17.33 28.77
CA SER A 504 26.56 16.32 29.02
C SER A 504 26.77 15.42 27.80
N ILE A 505 25.68 14.95 27.20
CA ILE A 505 25.67 14.16 25.96
C ILE A 505 26.34 14.92 24.81
N GLY A 506 25.96 16.19 24.61
CA GLY A 506 26.52 17.04 23.55
C GLY A 506 28.02 17.23 23.70
N ARG A 507 28.53 17.37 24.93
CA ARG A 507 29.98 17.46 25.19
C ARG A 507 30.70 16.16 24.87
N VAL A 508 30.16 15.00 25.26
CA VAL A 508 30.75 13.70 24.93
C VAL A 508 30.86 13.54 23.41
N LEU A 509 29.75 13.77 22.70
CA LEU A 509 29.73 13.69 21.24
C LEU A 509 30.71 14.68 20.59
N ALA A 510 30.82 15.90 21.11
CA ALA A 510 31.78 16.88 20.62
C ALA A 510 33.24 16.40 20.79
N VAL A 511 33.59 15.83 21.96
CA VAL A 511 34.92 15.26 22.19
C VAL A 511 35.20 14.09 21.25
N GLU A 512 34.25 13.19 21.07
CA GLU A 512 34.38 12.04 20.16
C GLU A 512 34.58 12.48 18.70
N VAL A 513 33.82 13.48 18.25
CA VAL A 513 33.98 14.06 16.90
C VAL A 513 35.35 14.72 16.75
N LEU A 514 35.82 15.47 17.76
CA LEU A 514 37.16 16.10 17.73
C LEU A 514 38.29 15.06 17.67
N HIS A 515 38.19 13.98 18.45
CA HIS A 515 39.10 12.83 18.34
C HIS A 515 39.03 12.19 16.96
N ALA A 516 37.83 12.00 16.42
CA ALA A 516 37.63 11.49 15.07
C ALA A 516 38.13 12.46 13.98
N PHE A 517 38.34 13.75 14.24
CA PHE A 517 38.97 14.67 13.28
C PHE A 517 40.50 14.66 13.41
N ALA A 518 41.01 14.44 14.63
CA ALA A 518 42.44 14.41 14.95
C ALA A 518 43.13 13.07 14.61
N THR A 519 42.33 12.02 14.44
CA THR A 519 42.78 10.68 14.02
C THR A 519 43.27 10.72 12.55
N GLU A 520 44.09 9.76 12.14
CA GLU A 520 44.69 9.54 10.80
C GLU A 520 43.99 10.25 9.61
N GLY A 521 44.78 10.89 8.74
CA GLY A 521 44.28 11.60 7.55
C GLY A 521 45.21 12.70 7.04
N ALA A 522 44.99 13.21 5.83
CA ALA A 522 45.81 14.29 5.26
C ALA A 522 45.66 15.65 6.01
N HIS A 523 44.52 15.85 6.67
CA HIS A 523 44.18 17.08 7.37
C HIS A 523 44.38 17.01 8.89
N CYS A 524 44.73 15.84 9.43
CA CYS A 524 44.81 15.61 10.87
C CYS A 524 45.84 16.49 11.59
N ALA A 525 46.96 16.82 10.94
CA ALA A 525 48.01 17.65 11.53
C ALA A 525 47.51 19.09 11.81
N ARG A 526 46.75 19.66 10.87
CA ARG A 526 46.11 20.98 11.03
C ARG A 526 45.05 20.97 12.11
N VAL A 527 44.24 19.90 12.20
CA VAL A 527 43.27 19.75 13.30
C VAL A 527 43.99 19.72 14.65
N ARG A 528 45.07 18.93 14.78
CA ARG A 528 45.85 18.85 16.03
C ARG A 528 46.50 20.17 16.40
N GLU A 529 46.96 20.95 15.44
CA GLU A 529 47.49 22.30 15.68
C GLU A 529 46.43 23.21 16.32
N VAL A 530 45.22 23.26 15.75
CA VAL A 530 44.09 24.02 16.32
C VAL A 530 43.72 23.52 17.71
N LEU A 531 43.63 22.20 17.89
CA LEU A 531 43.29 21.58 19.18
C LEU A 531 44.35 21.84 20.26
N ASN A 532 45.64 21.76 19.92
CA ASN A 532 46.75 22.00 20.86
C ASN A 532 46.85 23.47 21.28
N SER A 533 46.34 24.40 20.46
CA SER A 533 46.25 25.82 20.81
C SER A 533 45.11 26.15 21.79
N SER A 534 44.20 25.20 22.05
CA SER A 534 43.03 25.41 22.90
C SER A 534 43.24 24.92 24.33
N ASP A 535 43.15 25.85 25.29
CA ASP A 535 43.18 25.52 26.72
C ASP A 535 42.01 24.61 27.13
N VAL A 536 40.85 24.76 26.48
CA VAL A 536 39.66 23.93 26.72
C VAL A 536 39.93 22.49 26.32
N TRP A 537 40.52 22.25 25.14
CA TRP A 537 40.85 20.90 24.70
C TRP A 537 41.83 20.19 25.64
N SER A 538 42.82 20.91 26.17
CA SER A 538 43.80 20.36 27.10
C SER A 538 43.17 19.74 28.36
N ALA A 539 42.05 20.31 28.82
CA ALA A 539 41.31 19.81 29.98
C ALA A 539 40.42 18.60 29.65
N TYR A 540 39.94 18.49 28.41
CA TYR A 540 38.96 17.47 28.01
C TYR A 540 39.56 16.25 27.30
N LYS A 541 40.73 16.36 26.65
CA LYS A 541 41.28 15.32 25.75
C LYS A 541 41.47 13.94 26.40
N ASP A 542 41.87 13.88 27.67
CA ASP A 542 42.26 12.64 28.38
C ASP A 542 41.20 12.17 29.39
N GLN A 543 40.07 12.88 29.50
CA GLN A 543 39.00 12.52 30.43
C GLN A 543 38.11 11.43 29.84
N LYS A 544 37.72 10.44 30.67
CA LYS A 544 36.70 9.44 30.31
C LYS A 544 35.31 10.05 30.49
N HIS A 545 34.75 10.57 29.40
CA HIS A 545 33.47 11.30 29.42
C HIS A 545 32.23 10.40 29.56
N ASP A 546 32.37 9.09 29.34
CA ASP A 546 31.27 8.11 29.43
C ASP A 546 30.66 7.98 30.85
N LEU A 547 31.43 8.38 31.88
CA LEU A 547 31.01 8.38 33.28
C LEU A 547 29.91 9.41 33.60
N PHE A 548 29.70 10.40 32.73
CA PHE A 548 28.73 11.49 32.93
C PHE A 548 27.47 11.34 32.05
N LEU A 549 27.32 10.19 31.38
CA LEU A 549 26.10 9.88 30.64
C LEU A 549 24.99 9.44 31.62
N PRO A 550 23.74 9.87 31.41
CA PRO A 550 22.60 9.34 32.15
C PRO A 550 22.54 7.81 32.05
N SER A 551 22.14 7.12 33.10
CA SER A 551 22.08 5.64 33.15
C SER A 551 21.27 5.00 32.01
N SER A 552 20.32 5.75 31.43
CA SER A 552 19.53 5.37 30.25
C SER A 552 20.32 5.41 28.93
N ALA A 553 21.30 6.31 28.78
CA ALA A 553 22.17 6.40 27.60
C ALA A 553 23.26 5.30 27.60
N GLN A 554 23.59 4.76 28.78
CA GLN A 554 24.56 3.67 28.95
C GLN A 554 23.96 2.28 28.71
N SER A 555 22.63 2.12 28.82
CA SER A 555 21.95 0.81 28.81
C SER A 555 21.26 0.44 27.48
N SER A 556 21.12 1.38 26.55
CA SER A 556 20.44 1.14 25.27
C SER A 556 21.42 0.66 24.19
N ALA A 557 21.05 -0.38 23.43
CA ALA A 557 21.81 -0.81 22.24
C ALA A 557 21.88 0.27 21.14
N ALA A 558 21.04 1.32 21.24
CA ALA A 558 21.03 2.50 20.39
C ALA A 558 21.72 3.74 21.01
N GLY A 559 22.29 3.63 22.22
CA GLY A 559 22.90 4.74 22.95
C GLY A 559 21.96 5.93 23.18
N VAL A 560 22.53 7.13 23.13
CA VAL A 560 21.87 8.45 23.21
C VAL A 560 20.66 8.58 22.26
N ALA A 561 20.68 7.92 21.10
CA ALA A 561 19.58 7.97 20.12
C ALA A 561 18.26 7.41 20.66
N GLY A 562 18.30 6.49 21.63
CA GLY A 562 17.09 5.94 22.27
C GLY A 562 16.28 6.95 23.09
N LEU A 563 16.92 8.04 23.57
CA LEU A 563 16.29 9.08 24.38
C LEU A 563 15.49 10.11 23.55
N ILE A 564 15.81 10.27 22.27
CA ILE A 564 15.18 11.25 21.38
C ILE A 564 13.88 10.71 20.76
N GLU A 565 13.68 9.39 20.78
CA GLU A 565 12.67 8.70 19.96
C GLU A 565 11.42 8.23 20.72
N SER A 566 11.41 8.25 22.05
CA SER A 566 10.22 7.87 22.83
C SER A 566 9.02 8.77 22.55
N SER A 567 9.26 10.01 22.10
CA SER A 567 8.22 11.02 21.87
C SER A 567 7.50 10.89 20.52
N SER A 568 8.06 10.19 19.52
CA SER A 568 7.49 10.11 18.16
C SER A 568 6.72 8.82 17.86
N ARG A 569 6.87 7.76 18.68
CA ARG A 569 6.14 6.50 18.47
C ARG A 569 4.64 6.60 18.77
N PHE A 570 4.22 7.55 19.62
CA PHE A 570 2.82 7.68 20.04
C PHE A 570 1.98 8.63 19.16
N THR A 571 2.60 9.40 18.26
CA THR A 571 1.90 10.44 17.48
C THR A 571 1.12 9.89 16.27
N TYR A 572 1.40 8.65 15.85
CA TYR A 572 0.83 8.04 14.64
C TYR A 572 -0.06 6.82 14.90
N ALA A 573 -0.50 6.60 16.15
CA ALA A 573 -1.52 5.61 16.45
C ALA A 573 -2.86 6.05 15.82
N LEU A 574 -3.59 5.11 15.20
CA LEU A 574 -4.92 5.39 14.64
C LEU A 574 -5.81 6.06 15.69
N ALA A 575 -6.48 7.16 15.32
CA ALA A 575 -7.65 7.60 16.05
C ALA A 575 -8.72 6.50 15.95
N ALA A 576 -9.30 6.12 17.09
CA ALA A 576 -10.49 5.28 17.10
C ALA A 576 -11.58 5.94 16.23
N PRO A 577 -12.43 5.16 15.52
CA PRO A 577 -13.56 5.74 14.81
C PRO A 577 -14.40 6.57 15.79
N PRO A 578 -14.94 7.73 15.38
CA PRO A 578 -15.77 8.54 16.26
C PRO A 578 -16.95 7.68 16.71
N SER A 579 -17.01 7.36 18.00
CA SER A 579 -18.20 6.76 18.59
C SER A 579 -19.34 7.74 18.36
N SER A 580 -20.28 7.39 17.48
CA SER A 580 -21.55 8.08 17.37
C SER A 580 -22.26 7.96 18.71
N SER A 581 -22.09 8.97 19.56
CA SER A 581 -22.89 9.13 20.76
C SER A 581 -24.33 9.40 20.30
N LEU A 582 -25.12 8.34 20.18
CA LEU A 582 -26.57 8.41 20.17
C LEU A 582 -26.98 9.07 21.49
N SER A 583 -27.31 10.36 21.42
CA SER A 583 -28.02 11.07 22.47
C SER A 583 -29.36 10.36 22.73
N PRO A 584 -29.70 10.01 23.98
CA PRO A 584 -31.00 9.41 24.28
C PRO A 584 -32.10 10.46 24.05
N PRO A 585 -33.30 10.04 23.60
CA PRO A 585 -34.43 10.96 23.47
C PRO A 585 -34.85 11.44 24.86
N SER A 586 -34.91 12.75 25.04
CA SER A 586 -35.58 13.38 26.18
C SER A 586 -37.07 13.06 26.11
N ALA A 587 -37.61 12.65 27.27
CA ALA A 587 -39.02 12.33 27.51
C ALA A 587 -39.99 13.47 27.17
#